data_AF-A0A7S0IWF4-F1
#
_entry.id   AF-A0A7S0IWF4-F1
#
_cell.length_a   1.000
_cell.length_b   1.000
_cell.length_c   1.000
_cell.angle_alpha   90.00
_cell.angle_beta   90.00
_cell.angle_gamma   90.00
#
_symmetry.space_group_name_H-M   'P 1'
#
loop_
_entity.id
_entity.type
_entity.pdbx_description
1 polymer ?
#
loop_
_entity_poly.entity_id
_entity_poly.type
_entity_poly.pdbx_seq_one_letter_code
_entity_poly.pdbx_strand_id
1 'polypeptide(L)'
;AGNEPHATYWGPPPRADKPNVYRDGERWDAYAAHLGNLIHERCPRLLIVVEGIGHCLSASGGADCPYAVTPQQTFVEDAATWWGENLQGASTYPVVLNRPNKVVYSPHVYGPSVYMQPQFKRVAFPRNLPKLWDLNFGSIARQKIAPVLVGEWGGKYHDAVDSKTSQADTRDRRWHEALVEYLTRPFIAGSFYWCLNPDSADTGGIIWDWESIDLDREKISLLAYLPSTRVPTTEQRERGE
;
A
#
# COMPACT_ATOMS: atom_id res chain seq x y z
N ALA A 1 -10.12 -5.83 -12.17
CA ALA A 1 -9.00 -5.30 -11.38
C ALA A 1 -9.56 -5.00 -10.00
N GLY A 2 -8.98 -5.58 -8.94
CA GLY A 2 -9.28 -5.16 -7.59
C GLY A 2 -8.21 -4.16 -7.19
N ASN A 3 -8.39 -2.90 -7.57
CA ASN A 3 -7.60 -1.79 -7.05
C ASN A 3 -8.16 -1.42 -5.69
N GLU A 4 -7.29 -1.19 -4.72
CA GLU A 4 -7.63 -0.79 -3.36
C GLU A 4 -8.72 -1.67 -2.71
N PRO A 5 -8.54 -3.01 -2.61
CA PRO A 5 -9.48 -3.84 -1.86
C PRO A 5 -9.69 -3.28 -0.45
N HIS A 6 -10.94 -3.16 -0.03
CA HIS A 6 -11.33 -2.63 1.27
C HIS A 6 -12.65 -3.26 1.69
N ALA A 7 -12.97 -3.18 2.99
CA ALA A 7 -14.17 -3.80 3.54
C ALA A 7 -14.29 -5.29 3.13
N THR A 8 -13.18 -6.01 3.17
CA THR A 8 -13.12 -7.42 2.78
C THR A 8 -12.29 -8.22 3.80
N TYR A 9 -12.10 -9.50 3.54
CA TYR A 9 -11.42 -10.43 4.44
C TYR A 9 -10.04 -10.80 3.94
N TRP A 10 -9.13 -11.04 4.87
CA TRP A 10 -7.87 -11.73 4.63
C TRP A 10 -7.68 -12.81 5.69
N GLY A 11 -7.37 -14.04 5.26
CA GLY A 11 -7.41 -15.20 6.14
C GLY A 11 -8.86 -15.63 6.46
N PRO A 12 -9.07 -16.67 7.28
CA PRO A 12 -10.41 -17.20 7.50
C PRO A 12 -11.23 -16.22 8.35
N PRO A 13 -12.46 -15.85 7.98
CA PRO A 13 -13.41 -15.38 8.98
C PRO A 13 -13.90 -16.58 9.83
N PRO A 14 -14.61 -16.37 10.95
CA PRO A 14 -15.40 -17.41 11.63
C PRO A 14 -16.92 -17.21 11.42
N ARG A 15 -17.68 -18.31 11.22
CA ARG A 15 -19.17 -18.29 11.22
C ARG A 15 -19.65 -18.62 12.64
N ALA A 16 -20.69 -17.93 13.11
CA ALA A 16 -21.24 -18.13 14.46
C ALA A 16 -22.17 -19.35 14.58
N ASP A 17 -22.80 -19.78 13.47
CA ASP A 17 -23.74 -20.91 13.39
C ASP A 17 -23.09 -22.20 12.83
N LYS A 18 -22.06 -22.02 11.98
CA LYS A 18 -21.21 -23.05 11.39
C LYS A 18 -19.80 -22.52 11.18
N PRO A 19 -18.98 -22.40 12.23
CA PRO A 19 -17.60 -21.93 12.08
C PRO A 19 -16.93 -22.68 10.91
N ASN A 20 -16.29 -21.95 9.97
CA ASN A 20 -15.56 -22.51 8.81
C ASN A 20 -16.33 -22.83 7.50
N VAL A 21 -17.36 -22.07 7.11
CA VAL A 21 -17.86 -22.10 5.70
C VAL A 21 -17.76 -20.71 5.07
N TYR A 22 -16.72 -20.53 4.26
CA TYR A 22 -16.52 -19.39 3.35
C TYR A 22 -16.62 -19.88 1.93
N ARG A 23 -17.26 -19.09 1.05
CA ARG A 23 -16.96 -19.26 -0.38
C ARG A 23 -15.66 -18.50 -0.61
N ASP A 24 -14.68 -19.13 -1.26
CA ASP A 24 -13.38 -18.52 -1.56
C ASP A 24 -13.48 -17.16 -2.28
N GLY A 25 -14.63 -16.85 -2.89
CA GLY A 25 -14.92 -15.54 -3.51
C GLY A 25 -15.17 -14.38 -2.54
N GLU A 26 -15.30 -14.61 -1.24
CA GLU A 26 -15.46 -13.52 -0.25
C GLU A 26 -14.10 -13.08 0.32
N ARG A 27 -13.09 -13.94 0.27
CA ARG A 27 -11.78 -13.73 0.89
C ARG A 27 -10.76 -13.23 -0.13
N TRP A 28 -10.12 -12.10 0.14
CA TRP A 28 -9.20 -11.49 -0.83
C TRP A 28 -7.97 -12.35 -1.13
N ASP A 29 -7.35 -13.01 -0.14
CA ASP A 29 -6.19 -13.89 -0.39
C ASP A 29 -6.54 -15.09 -1.30
N ALA A 30 -7.66 -15.76 -1.06
CA ALA A 30 -8.11 -16.88 -1.88
C ALA A 30 -8.61 -16.43 -3.25
N TYR A 31 -9.32 -15.31 -3.32
CA TYR A 31 -9.78 -14.75 -4.58
C TYR A 31 -8.60 -14.31 -5.45
N ALA A 32 -7.59 -13.64 -4.87
CA ALA A 32 -6.35 -13.30 -5.56
C ALA A 32 -5.59 -14.54 -6.05
N ALA A 33 -5.52 -15.61 -5.23
CA ALA A 33 -4.92 -16.88 -5.63
C ALA A 33 -5.66 -17.51 -6.81
N HIS A 34 -7.00 -17.55 -6.74
CA HIS A 34 -7.85 -18.10 -7.80
C HIS A 34 -7.67 -17.34 -9.11
N LEU A 35 -7.77 -16.01 -9.07
CA LEU A 35 -7.58 -15.16 -10.25
C LEU A 35 -6.16 -15.28 -10.83
N GLY A 36 -5.14 -15.29 -9.98
CA GLY A 36 -3.76 -15.47 -10.41
C GLY A 36 -3.53 -16.80 -11.14
N ASN A 37 -4.13 -17.88 -10.62
CA ASN A 37 -4.08 -19.19 -11.26
C ASN A 37 -4.77 -19.21 -12.62
N LEU A 38 -5.96 -18.60 -12.74
CA LEU A 38 -6.67 -18.47 -14.01
C LEU A 38 -5.87 -17.65 -15.04
N ILE A 39 -5.24 -16.55 -14.62
CA ILE A 39 -4.37 -15.75 -15.49
C ILE A 39 -3.22 -16.61 -16.00
N HIS A 40 -2.57 -17.38 -15.13
CA HIS A 40 -1.43 -18.21 -15.51
C HIS A 40 -1.77 -19.39 -16.41
N GLU A 41 -3.04 -19.81 -16.52
CA GLU A 41 -3.45 -20.80 -17.53
C GLU A 41 -3.15 -20.33 -18.96
N ARG A 42 -3.21 -19.02 -19.21
CA ARG A 42 -2.91 -18.41 -20.52
C ARG A 42 -1.59 -17.64 -20.54
N CYS A 43 -1.22 -17.05 -19.40
CA CYS A 43 -0.10 -16.11 -19.30
C CYS A 43 0.89 -16.54 -18.19
N PRO A 44 1.56 -17.71 -18.30
CA PRO A 44 2.36 -18.30 -17.21
C PRO A 44 3.61 -17.49 -16.83
N ARG A 45 4.00 -16.51 -17.65
CA ARG A 45 5.18 -15.67 -17.41
C ARG A 45 4.90 -14.51 -16.46
N LEU A 46 3.66 -14.03 -16.39
CA LEU A 46 3.31 -12.81 -15.64
C LEU A 46 3.52 -12.98 -14.13
N LEU A 47 3.96 -11.91 -13.48
CA LEU A 47 3.82 -11.75 -12.04
C LEU A 47 2.36 -11.46 -11.71
N ILE A 48 1.92 -11.90 -10.53
CA ILE A 48 0.64 -11.53 -9.95
C ILE A 48 0.96 -10.58 -8.79
N VAL A 49 0.61 -9.31 -9.01
CA VAL A 49 0.77 -8.25 -8.02
C VAL A 49 -0.52 -8.20 -7.19
N VAL A 50 -0.40 -8.35 -5.88
CA VAL A 50 -1.54 -8.47 -4.96
C VAL A 50 -1.46 -7.38 -3.91
N GLU A 51 -2.43 -6.48 -3.91
CA GLU A 51 -2.57 -5.47 -2.86
C GLU A 51 -3.05 -6.10 -1.55
N GLY A 52 -2.91 -5.36 -0.45
CA GLY A 52 -3.53 -5.69 0.83
C GLY A 52 -5.03 -5.42 0.83
N ILE A 53 -5.58 -5.23 2.02
CA ILE A 53 -6.95 -4.74 2.20
C ILE A 53 -6.94 -3.41 2.95
N GLY A 54 -8.06 -2.69 2.97
CA GLY A 54 -8.24 -1.52 3.81
C GLY A 54 -8.56 -1.87 5.25
N HIS A 55 -9.76 -1.49 5.65
CA HIS A 55 -10.38 -1.96 6.88
C HIS A 55 -11.07 -3.32 6.65
N CYS A 56 -11.23 -4.08 7.73
CA CYS A 56 -12.03 -5.29 7.74
C CYS A 56 -13.51 -4.99 7.45
N LEU A 57 -14.25 -5.97 6.92
CA LEU A 57 -15.70 -5.83 6.76
C LEU A 57 -16.38 -5.73 8.14
N SER A 58 -17.23 -4.72 8.34
CA SER A 58 -18.10 -4.63 9.51
C SER A 58 -19.42 -5.35 9.24
N ALA A 59 -19.84 -6.26 10.15
CA ALA A 59 -21.07 -7.05 9.99
C ALA A 59 -22.37 -6.20 9.94
N SER A 60 -22.31 -4.95 10.42
CA SER A 60 -23.49 -4.10 10.64
C SER A 60 -23.27 -2.62 10.29
N GLY A 61 -22.16 -2.27 9.64
CA GLY A 61 -21.75 -0.87 9.45
C GLY A 61 -21.34 -0.14 10.75
N GLY A 62 -21.15 -0.88 11.85
CA GLY A 62 -20.63 -0.37 13.13
C GLY A 62 -19.09 -0.33 13.17
N ALA A 63 -18.53 0.31 14.19
CA ALA A 63 -17.07 0.45 14.38
C ALA A 63 -16.36 -0.87 14.74
N ASP A 64 -17.11 -1.89 15.17
CA ASP A 64 -16.57 -3.20 15.51
C ASP A 64 -15.91 -3.85 14.29
N CYS A 65 -14.72 -4.41 14.52
CA CYS A 65 -14.02 -5.25 13.55
C CYS A 65 -14.12 -6.71 14.00
N PRO A 66 -15.31 -7.36 13.91
CA PRO A 66 -15.45 -8.76 14.31
C PRO A 66 -14.57 -9.71 13.46
N TYR A 67 -13.99 -9.21 12.37
CA TYR A 67 -13.18 -9.94 11.40
C TYR A 67 -11.82 -9.27 11.20
N ALA A 68 -11.12 -9.10 12.32
CA ALA A 68 -9.79 -8.55 12.42
C ALA A 68 -8.78 -9.25 11.48
N VAL A 69 -7.99 -8.47 10.72
CA VAL A 69 -6.90 -9.01 9.89
C VAL A 69 -5.78 -9.57 10.76
N THR A 70 -5.67 -9.08 12.00
CA THR A 70 -4.84 -9.64 13.08
C THR A 70 -5.59 -9.67 14.40
N PRO A 71 -5.20 -10.52 15.36
CA PRO A 71 -5.83 -10.55 16.69
C PRO A 71 -5.84 -9.22 17.45
N GLN A 72 -5.04 -8.24 17.01
CA GLN A 72 -4.90 -6.92 17.63
C GLN A 72 -5.81 -5.85 17.03
N GLN A 73 -6.48 -6.11 15.90
CA GLN A 73 -7.40 -5.15 15.26
C GLN A 73 -8.82 -5.36 15.81
N THR A 74 -9.19 -4.66 16.87
CA THR A 74 -10.51 -4.83 17.52
C THR A 74 -11.61 -3.96 16.91
N PHE A 75 -11.24 -2.81 16.32
CA PHE A 75 -12.13 -1.85 15.66
C PHE A 75 -11.64 -1.54 14.24
N VAL A 76 -12.58 -1.13 13.37
CA VAL A 76 -12.31 -0.71 11.98
C VAL A 76 -11.26 0.41 11.95
N GLU A 77 -11.28 1.28 12.96
CA GLU A 77 -10.39 2.42 13.16
C GLU A 77 -9.05 2.09 13.85
N ASP A 78 -8.90 0.87 14.42
CA ASP A 78 -7.63 0.43 15.02
C ASP A 78 -6.56 0.18 13.96
N ALA A 79 -7.00 -0.28 12.79
CA ALA A 79 -6.15 -0.31 11.62
C ALA A 79 -6.16 1.10 11.01
N ALA A 80 -5.17 1.89 11.40
CA ALA A 80 -4.76 3.09 10.69
C ALA A 80 -4.18 2.69 9.31
N THR A 81 -5.01 2.12 8.45
CA THR A 81 -4.65 1.54 7.17
C THR A 81 -5.38 2.22 6.02
N TRP A 82 -4.68 2.37 4.90
CA TRP A 82 -5.27 2.77 3.62
C TRP A 82 -5.92 1.57 2.96
N TRP A 83 -6.85 1.83 2.03
CA TRP A 83 -7.34 0.78 1.15
C TRP A 83 -6.17 0.14 0.40
N GLY A 84 -6.17 -1.18 0.27
CA GLY A 84 -5.03 -1.91 -0.29
C GLY A 84 -3.75 -1.97 0.58
N GLU A 85 -3.67 -1.35 1.77
CA GLU A 85 -2.41 -1.32 2.55
C GLU A 85 -2.17 -2.56 3.41
N ASN A 86 -3.24 -3.05 4.05
CA ASN A 86 -3.16 -4.01 5.14
C ASN A 86 -2.84 -5.41 4.61
N LEU A 87 -1.57 -5.80 4.74
CA LEU A 87 -1.04 -7.10 4.41
C LEU A 87 -0.71 -7.93 5.66
N GLN A 88 -1.18 -7.53 6.84
CA GLN A 88 -0.84 -8.24 8.09
C GLN A 88 -1.22 -9.73 8.02
N GLY A 89 -2.40 -10.03 7.45
CA GLY A 89 -2.89 -11.39 7.29
C GLY A 89 -2.05 -12.24 6.34
N ALA A 90 -1.29 -11.63 5.42
CA ALA A 90 -0.42 -12.32 4.46
C ALA A 90 0.75 -13.03 5.15
N SER A 91 1.09 -12.63 6.39
CA SER A 91 2.11 -13.30 7.20
C SER A 91 1.70 -14.72 7.59
N THR A 92 0.41 -14.95 7.80
CA THR A 92 -0.15 -16.24 8.23
C THR A 92 -0.83 -16.97 7.08
N TYR A 93 -1.50 -16.23 6.20
CA TYR A 93 -2.26 -16.73 5.06
C TYR A 93 -1.72 -16.09 3.78
N PRO A 94 -0.51 -16.48 3.33
CA PRO A 94 0.03 -15.96 2.09
C PRO A 94 -0.79 -16.43 0.90
N VAL A 95 -0.88 -15.60 -0.14
CA VAL A 95 -1.41 -15.99 -1.44
C VAL A 95 -0.49 -17.03 -2.06
N VAL A 96 -1.03 -18.22 -2.31
CA VAL A 96 -0.29 -19.33 -2.93
C VAL A 96 -0.87 -19.63 -4.31
N LEU A 97 -0.01 -19.55 -5.32
CA LEU A 97 -0.34 -19.90 -6.70
C LEU A 97 0.18 -21.31 -7.04
N ASN A 98 -0.47 -21.96 -8.02
CA ASN A 98 -0.04 -23.25 -8.55
C ASN A 98 1.36 -23.17 -9.19
N ARG A 99 1.74 -21.99 -9.69
CA ARG A 99 3.08 -21.70 -10.21
C ARG A 99 3.89 -20.92 -9.17
N PRO A 100 5.04 -21.46 -8.70
CA PRO A 100 5.85 -20.78 -7.70
C PRO A 100 6.56 -19.54 -8.27
N ASN A 101 7.05 -18.68 -7.39
CA ASN A 101 7.87 -17.49 -7.73
C ASN A 101 7.15 -16.45 -8.59
N LYS A 102 5.86 -16.22 -8.31
CA LYS A 102 5.01 -15.31 -9.09
C LYS A 102 4.28 -14.22 -8.31
N VAL A 103 4.24 -14.29 -6.98
CA VAL A 103 3.51 -13.32 -6.15
C VAL A 103 4.41 -12.16 -5.75
N VAL A 104 3.91 -10.95 -5.91
CA VAL A 104 4.48 -9.71 -5.35
C VAL A 104 3.36 -9.02 -4.57
N TYR A 105 3.62 -8.57 -3.36
CA TYR A 105 2.64 -7.80 -2.61
C TYR A 105 2.81 -6.30 -2.85
N SER A 106 1.69 -5.58 -2.91
CA SER A 106 1.67 -4.18 -3.34
C SER A 106 0.77 -3.30 -2.48
N PRO A 107 1.22 -2.86 -1.29
CA PRO A 107 0.40 -1.98 -0.46
C PRO A 107 0.27 -0.59 -1.09
N HIS A 108 -0.87 0.07 -0.89
CA HIS A 108 -1.03 1.50 -1.14
C HIS A 108 -0.92 2.25 0.19
N VAL A 109 -0.26 3.40 0.22
CA VAL A 109 -0.02 4.15 1.46
C VAL A 109 0.05 5.65 1.22
N TYR A 110 -0.75 6.42 1.96
CA TYR A 110 -0.88 7.86 1.76
C TYR A 110 -0.61 8.69 3.02
N GLY A 111 -0.45 9.99 2.78
CA GLY A 111 -0.24 11.02 3.77
C GLY A 111 -1.50 11.79 4.17
N PRO A 112 -1.35 12.79 5.05
CA PRO A 112 -2.45 13.61 5.53
C PRO A 112 -3.16 14.45 4.46
N SER A 113 -2.55 14.67 3.28
CA SER A 113 -3.22 15.36 2.16
C SER A 113 -4.38 14.57 1.56
N VAL A 114 -4.32 13.23 1.61
CA VAL A 114 -5.41 12.35 1.17
C VAL A 114 -6.47 12.24 2.25
N TYR A 115 -6.05 11.87 3.47
CA TYR A 115 -6.94 11.83 4.62
C TYR A 115 -6.19 12.00 5.95
N MET A 116 -6.72 12.88 6.81
CA MET A 116 -6.11 13.21 8.10
C MET A 116 -6.39 12.14 9.17
N GLN A 117 -5.71 11.01 9.07
CA GLN A 117 -5.84 9.88 10.00
C GLN A 117 -5.26 10.19 11.41
N PRO A 118 -5.71 9.49 12.47
CA PRO A 118 -5.30 9.75 13.86
C PRO A 118 -3.79 9.67 14.12
N GLN A 119 -3.06 8.80 13.43
CA GLN A 119 -1.61 8.64 13.57
C GLN A 119 -0.82 9.90 13.19
N PHE A 120 -1.38 10.76 12.33
CA PHE A 120 -0.78 12.04 11.92
C PHE A 120 -0.98 13.15 12.96
N LYS A 121 -1.87 12.93 13.94
CA LYS A 121 -2.13 13.86 15.06
C LYS A 121 -1.37 13.48 16.33
N ARG A 122 -0.64 12.35 16.33
CA ARG A 122 0.12 11.89 17.50
C ARG A 122 1.34 12.79 17.73
N VAL A 123 1.67 13.04 18.99
CA VAL A 123 2.90 13.77 19.38
C VAL A 123 4.17 13.12 18.80
N ALA A 124 4.15 11.80 18.64
CA ALA A 124 5.27 11.05 18.09
C ALA A 124 5.44 11.20 16.56
N PHE A 125 4.51 11.83 15.85
CA PHE A 125 4.57 11.96 14.38
C PHE A 125 5.83 12.74 13.91
N PRO A 126 6.52 12.28 12.83
CA PRO A 126 6.28 11.07 12.04
C PRO A 126 7.00 9.80 12.56
N ARG A 127 7.68 9.85 13.72
CA ARG A 127 8.49 8.73 14.24
C ARG A 127 7.67 7.47 14.59
N ASN A 128 6.36 7.58 14.71
CA ASN A 128 5.46 6.43 14.88
C ASN A 128 5.20 5.65 13.58
N LEU A 129 5.40 6.25 12.40
CA LEU A 129 5.00 5.66 11.12
C LEU A 129 5.80 4.40 10.72
N PRO A 130 7.13 4.32 10.91
CA PRO A 130 7.87 3.12 10.51
C PRO A 130 7.39 1.83 11.16
N LYS A 131 6.93 1.90 12.42
CA LYS A 131 6.35 0.75 13.12
C LYS A 131 4.99 0.37 12.53
N LEU A 132 4.20 1.36 12.12
CA LEU A 132 2.91 1.14 11.47
C LEU A 132 3.09 0.51 10.09
N TRP A 133 4.03 1.00 9.28
CA TRP A 133 4.36 0.40 7.98
C TRP A 133 4.94 -1.01 8.12
N ASP A 134 5.83 -1.26 9.09
CA ASP A 134 6.32 -2.61 9.39
C ASP A 134 5.18 -3.56 9.77
N LEU A 135 4.22 -3.08 10.57
CA LEU A 135 3.03 -3.85 10.91
C LEU A 135 2.20 -4.14 9.65
N ASN A 136 1.83 -3.11 8.90
CA ASN A 136 0.89 -3.21 7.77
C ASN A 136 1.45 -4.04 6.62
N PHE A 137 2.71 -3.85 6.23
CA PHE A 137 3.28 -4.51 5.04
C PHE A 137 4.77 -4.84 5.11
N GLY A 138 5.57 -4.07 5.84
CA GLY A 138 7.03 -4.24 5.86
C GLY A 138 7.49 -5.58 6.42
N SER A 139 6.72 -6.15 7.36
CA SER A 139 7.00 -7.46 7.95
C SER A 139 7.05 -8.59 6.90
N ILE A 140 6.26 -8.51 5.84
CA ILE A 140 6.24 -9.46 4.72
C ILE A 140 7.59 -9.53 4.02
N ALA A 141 8.13 -8.35 3.66
CA ALA A 141 9.43 -8.23 3.04
C ALA A 141 10.56 -8.65 4.00
N ARG A 142 10.52 -8.18 5.26
CA ARG A 142 11.55 -8.50 6.27
C ARG A 142 11.66 -9.99 6.58
N GLN A 143 10.53 -10.68 6.60
CA GLN A 143 10.45 -12.13 6.83
C GLN A 143 10.69 -12.95 5.56
N LYS A 144 10.94 -12.29 4.41
CA LYS A 144 11.16 -12.92 3.11
C LYS A 144 9.99 -13.81 2.65
N ILE A 145 8.77 -13.42 2.99
CA ILE A 145 7.55 -14.13 2.58
C ILE A 145 7.32 -13.93 1.08
N ALA A 146 7.38 -12.68 0.62
CA ALA A 146 7.43 -12.30 -0.79
C ALA A 146 7.99 -10.87 -0.94
N PRO A 147 8.41 -10.44 -2.13
CA PRO A 147 8.76 -9.04 -2.39
C PRO A 147 7.59 -8.10 -2.12
N VAL A 148 7.88 -6.93 -1.56
CA VAL A 148 6.91 -5.84 -1.36
C VAL A 148 7.29 -4.67 -2.24
N LEU A 149 6.38 -4.29 -3.15
CA LEU A 149 6.49 -3.18 -4.07
C LEU A 149 5.37 -2.19 -3.75
N VAL A 150 5.66 -1.04 -3.13
CA VAL A 150 4.58 -0.11 -2.74
C VAL A 150 3.91 0.45 -4.00
N GLY A 151 2.64 0.10 -4.21
CA GLY A 151 1.93 0.28 -5.49
C GLY A 151 1.50 1.70 -5.74
N GLU A 152 1.06 2.40 -4.69
CA GLU A 152 0.71 3.81 -4.75
C GLU A 152 1.11 4.50 -3.45
N TRP A 153 1.73 5.66 -3.59
CA TRP A 153 1.97 6.58 -2.50
C TRP A 153 2.21 7.97 -3.05
N GLY A 154 1.77 8.99 -2.32
CA GLY A 154 2.00 10.36 -2.71
C GLY A 154 1.16 11.34 -1.90
N GLY A 155 1.12 12.56 -2.38
CA GLY A 155 0.45 13.67 -1.73
C GLY A 155 0.98 14.99 -2.25
N LYS A 156 0.39 16.07 -1.74
CA LYS A 156 0.64 17.45 -2.17
C LYS A 156 2.08 17.92 -1.94
N TYR A 157 2.77 17.36 -0.94
CA TYR A 157 4.16 17.67 -0.58
C TYR A 157 4.45 19.17 -0.36
N HIS A 158 3.44 19.95 -0.01
CA HIS A 158 3.58 21.36 0.34
C HIS A 158 3.02 21.62 1.73
N ASP A 159 3.53 22.68 2.36
CA ASP A 159 2.98 23.16 3.61
C ASP A 159 1.59 23.76 3.34
N ALA A 160 0.55 23.11 3.85
CA ALA A 160 -0.80 23.66 3.78
C ALA A 160 -0.97 24.76 4.83
N VAL A 161 -1.91 25.69 4.64
CA VAL A 161 -2.29 26.64 5.71
C VAL A 161 -3.49 26.05 6.44
N ASP A 162 -3.35 25.83 7.75
CA ASP A 162 -4.47 25.39 8.58
C ASP A 162 -5.50 26.52 8.65
N SER A 163 -6.70 26.27 8.14
CA SER A 163 -7.78 27.26 8.02
C SER A 163 -8.30 27.79 9.36
N LYS A 164 -7.99 27.13 10.48
CA LYS A 164 -8.46 27.51 11.82
C LYS A 164 -7.43 28.28 12.62
N THR A 165 -6.15 27.97 12.41
CA THR A 165 -5.03 28.52 13.19
C THR A 165 -4.15 29.47 12.38
N SER A 166 -4.30 29.48 11.05
CA SER A 166 -3.45 30.20 10.09
C SER A 166 -1.97 29.79 10.17
N GLN A 167 -1.68 28.63 10.77
CA GLN A 167 -0.32 28.09 10.86
C GLN A 167 -0.03 27.16 9.67
N ALA A 168 1.24 27.08 9.30
CA ALA A 168 1.70 26.12 8.31
C ALA A 168 1.56 24.69 8.87
N ASP A 169 0.79 23.86 8.17
CA ASP A 169 0.69 22.43 8.38
C ASP A 169 1.71 21.70 7.49
N THR A 170 2.84 21.35 8.10
CA THR A 170 3.96 20.67 7.43
C THR A 170 3.83 19.14 7.45
N ARG A 171 2.69 18.60 7.91
CA ARG A 171 2.55 17.16 8.14
C ARG A 171 2.71 16.33 6.87
N ASP A 172 2.21 16.80 5.73
CA ASP A 172 2.32 16.04 4.48
C ASP A 172 3.77 15.96 3.97
N ARG A 173 4.52 17.06 4.08
CA ARG A 173 5.96 17.09 3.79
C ARG A 173 6.72 16.12 4.70
N ARG A 174 6.50 16.20 6.01
CA ARG A 174 7.15 15.32 7.00
C ARG A 174 6.77 13.84 6.82
N TRP A 175 5.55 13.56 6.36
CA TRP A 175 5.12 12.20 6.03
C TRP A 175 5.87 11.66 4.81
N HIS A 176 5.98 12.45 3.74
CA HIS A 176 6.69 12.08 2.52
C HIS A 176 8.17 11.79 2.79
N GLU A 177 8.85 12.69 3.52
CA GLU A 177 10.25 12.52 3.92
C GLU A 177 10.46 11.21 4.69
N ALA A 178 9.59 10.94 5.68
CA ALA A 178 9.65 9.72 6.47
C ALA A 178 9.36 8.45 5.64
N LEU A 179 8.43 8.52 4.68
CA LEU A 179 8.13 7.38 3.83
C LEU A 179 9.26 7.12 2.85
N VAL A 180 9.84 8.15 2.23
CA VAL A 180 11.02 7.99 1.36
C VAL A 180 12.17 7.35 2.13
N GLU A 181 12.46 7.82 3.36
CA GLU A 181 13.45 7.18 4.21
C GLU A 181 13.14 5.68 4.43
N TYR A 182 11.87 5.34 4.69
CA TYR A 182 11.45 3.96 4.86
C TYR A 182 11.57 3.12 3.57
N LEU A 183 11.21 3.68 2.42
CA LEU A 183 11.28 3.00 1.12
C LEU A 183 12.72 2.80 0.63
N THR A 184 13.70 3.54 1.16
CA THR A 184 15.13 3.28 0.89
C THR A 184 15.67 2.02 1.57
N ARG A 185 14.91 1.40 2.48
CA ARG A 185 15.35 0.20 3.20
C ARG A 185 15.52 -0.97 2.22
N PRO A 186 16.61 -1.76 2.35
CA PRO A 186 16.99 -2.76 1.35
C PRO A 186 16.02 -3.95 1.21
N PHE A 187 15.08 -4.11 2.14
CA PHE A 187 14.07 -5.17 2.07
C PHE A 187 12.83 -4.77 1.24
N ILE A 188 12.60 -3.48 1.00
CA ILE A 188 11.52 -3.02 0.12
C ILE A 188 12.00 -3.14 -1.33
N ALA A 189 11.20 -3.78 -2.19
CA ALA A 189 11.60 -4.08 -3.56
C ALA A 189 11.52 -2.86 -4.49
N GLY A 190 10.70 -1.86 -4.14
CA GLY A 190 10.55 -0.62 -4.86
C GLY A 190 9.22 0.07 -4.56
N SER A 191 8.86 1.06 -5.37
CA SER A 191 7.56 1.72 -5.30
C SER A 191 7.17 2.40 -6.61
N PHE A 192 5.89 2.72 -6.78
CA PHE A 192 5.40 3.65 -7.79
C PHE A 192 4.77 4.87 -7.11
N TYR A 193 5.21 6.07 -7.53
CA TYR A 193 4.68 7.32 -7.00
C TYR A 193 3.33 7.65 -7.66
N TRP A 194 2.35 7.96 -6.83
CA TRP A 194 1.07 8.51 -7.22
C TRP A 194 1.10 10.04 -7.14
N CYS A 195 1.13 10.77 -8.26
CA CYS A 195 1.08 10.28 -9.63
C CYS A 195 1.92 11.17 -10.54
N LEU A 196 2.06 10.76 -11.81
CA LEU A 196 2.56 11.66 -12.84
C LEU A 196 1.60 12.85 -13.00
N ASN A 197 0.31 12.56 -13.05
CA ASN A 197 -0.75 13.46 -13.48
C ASN A 197 -1.02 14.62 -12.49
N PRO A 198 -1.28 15.85 -12.97
CA PRO A 198 -1.51 17.02 -12.13
C PRO A 198 -2.92 17.07 -11.53
N ASP A 199 -3.89 16.35 -12.13
CA ASP A 199 -5.32 16.43 -11.87
C ASP A 199 -5.82 15.51 -10.75
N SER A 200 -4.92 14.85 -10.03
CA SER A 200 -5.24 14.18 -8.77
C SER A 200 -5.51 15.22 -7.69
N ALA A 201 -6.76 15.36 -7.25
CA ALA A 201 -7.20 16.50 -6.43
C ALA A 201 -6.57 16.56 -5.02
N ASP A 202 -6.28 15.41 -4.43
CA ASP A 202 -5.78 15.24 -3.08
C ASP A 202 -4.25 15.11 -3.03
N THR A 203 -3.62 14.61 -4.09
CA THR A 203 -2.16 14.46 -4.17
C THR A 203 -1.46 15.48 -5.06
N GLY A 204 -2.15 16.04 -6.05
CA GLY A 204 -1.49 16.60 -7.23
C GLY A 204 -0.60 15.58 -7.93
N GLY A 205 0.28 16.05 -8.80
CA GLY A 205 1.19 15.22 -9.59
C GLY A 205 2.65 15.57 -9.43
N ILE A 206 3.49 14.86 -10.18
CA ILE A 206 4.87 15.24 -10.47
C ILE A 206 4.91 16.42 -11.45
N ILE A 207 3.95 16.52 -12.36
CA ILE A 207 3.80 17.69 -13.24
C ILE A 207 2.76 18.65 -12.67
N TRP A 208 2.90 19.94 -12.98
CA TRP A 208 1.96 21.00 -12.55
C TRP A 208 0.71 21.08 -13.41
N ASP A 209 0.87 20.93 -14.72
CA ASP A 209 -0.21 20.98 -15.69
C ASP A 209 0.18 20.25 -16.99
N TRP A 210 -0.82 19.90 -17.79
CA TRP A 210 -0.63 19.16 -19.04
C TRP A 210 -0.13 20.01 -20.22
N GLU A 211 -0.13 21.35 -20.10
CA GLU A 211 0.29 22.25 -21.17
C GLU A 211 1.78 22.57 -21.09
N SER A 212 2.25 22.99 -19.91
CA SER A 212 3.66 23.32 -19.66
C SER A 212 4.53 22.08 -19.48
N ILE A 213 3.96 21.01 -18.91
CA ILE A 213 4.71 19.82 -18.45
C ILE A 213 5.82 20.21 -17.44
N ASP A 214 5.68 21.35 -16.76
CA ASP A 214 6.62 21.76 -15.73
C ASP A 214 6.58 20.81 -14.53
N LEU A 215 7.75 20.42 -14.04
CA LEU A 215 7.87 19.50 -12.91
C LEU A 215 7.74 20.23 -11.57
N ASP A 216 7.07 19.61 -10.60
CA ASP A 216 7.19 19.95 -9.19
C ASP A 216 8.61 19.63 -8.71
N ARG A 217 9.43 20.68 -8.60
CA ARG A 217 10.85 20.57 -8.26
C ARG A 217 11.07 20.02 -6.86
N GLU A 218 10.20 20.34 -5.90
CA GLU A 218 10.35 19.84 -4.53
C GLU A 218 10.09 18.33 -4.48
N LYS A 219 9.01 17.87 -5.14
CA LYS A 219 8.73 16.43 -5.26
C LYS A 219 9.86 15.71 -6.00
N ILE A 220 10.34 16.24 -7.13
CA ILE A 220 11.46 15.63 -7.86
C ILE A 220 12.72 15.53 -7.01
N SER A 221 13.06 16.57 -6.25
CA SER A 221 14.21 16.55 -5.34
C SER A 221 14.06 15.50 -4.24
N LEU A 222 12.85 15.31 -3.71
CA LEU A 222 12.58 14.23 -2.76
C LEU A 222 12.70 12.84 -3.40
N LEU A 223 12.10 12.64 -4.58
CA LEU A 223 12.09 11.33 -5.26
C LEU A 223 13.49 10.88 -5.68
N ALA A 224 14.43 11.81 -5.86
CA ALA A 224 15.82 11.51 -6.19
C ALA A 224 16.56 10.69 -5.11
N TYR A 225 16.04 10.62 -3.88
CA TYR A 225 16.60 9.78 -2.81
C TYR A 225 16.22 8.29 -2.92
N LEU A 226 15.20 7.95 -3.71
CA LEU A 226 14.75 6.58 -3.83
C LEU A 226 15.73 5.73 -4.63
N PRO A 227 15.91 4.45 -4.26
CA PRO A 227 16.74 3.55 -5.03
C PRO A 227 16.12 3.32 -6.42
N SER A 228 16.93 3.45 -7.46
CA SER A 228 16.51 3.07 -8.82
C SER A 228 16.85 1.62 -9.09
N THR A 229 15.88 0.86 -9.59
CA THR A 229 16.19 -0.42 -10.24
C THR A 229 16.85 -0.09 -11.58
N ARG A 230 18.10 -0.55 -11.78
CA ARG A 230 18.71 -0.49 -13.10
C ARG A 230 17.95 -1.41 -14.03
N VAL A 231 17.16 -0.84 -14.93
CA VAL A 231 16.53 -1.56 -16.04
C VAL A 231 17.50 -1.47 -17.21
N PRO A 232 18.20 -2.56 -17.60
CA PRO A 232 19.15 -2.49 -18.69
C PRO A 232 18.43 -2.08 -19.98
N THR A 233 19.10 -1.36 -20.86
CA THR A 233 18.59 -1.11 -22.21
C THR A 233 18.45 -2.43 -22.96
N THR A 234 17.73 -2.43 -24.08
CA THR A 234 17.67 -3.62 -24.96
C THR A 234 19.06 -4.06 -25.39
N GLU A 235 19.92 -3.11 -25.77
CA GLU A 235 21.30 -3.40 -26.16
C GLU A 235 22.16 -3.93 -25.00
N GLN A 236 21.89 -3.52 -23.76
CA GLN A 236 22.59 -4.06 -22.58
C GLN A 236 22.14 -5.50 -22.30
N ARG A 237 20.84 -5.78 -22.39
CA ARG A 237 20.31 -7.15 -22.27
C ARG A 237 20.88 -8.09 -23.33
N GLU A 238 21.03 -7.62 -24.56
CA GLU A 238 21.61 -8.39 -25.66
C GLU A 238 23.11 -8.69 -25.45
N ARG A 239 23.81 -7.83 -24.71
CA ARG A 239 25.22 -8.00 -24.31
C ARG A 239 25.41 -8.78 -23.00
N GLY A 240 24.34 -9.08 -22.28
CA GLY A 240 24.39 -9.76 -20.99
C GLY A 240 24.84 -8.87 -19.82
N GLU A 241 24.67 -7.55 -19.95
CA GLU A 241 24.98 -6.53 -18.94
C GLU A 241 23.78 -6.20 -18.02
#